data_AF-A0A7S2PCD8-F1
#
_entry.id   AF-A0A7S2PCD8-F1
#
_cell.length_a   1.000
_cell.length_b   1.000
_cell.length_c   1.000
_cell.angle_alpha   90.00
_cell.angle_beta   90.00
_cell.angle_gamma   90.00
#
_symmetry.space_group_name_H-M   'P 1'
#
loop_
_entity.id
_entity.type
_entity.pdbx_description
1 polymer ?
#
loop_
_entity_poly.entity_id
_entity_poly.type
_entity_poly.pdbx_seq_one_letter_code
_entity_poly.pdbx_strand_id
1 'polypeptide(L)'
;STTVWLLLMVIVQIPLSWIRDIRRLTVTNLLANVLILFGLLSCLGLAMRQMGESGSVGDESTSFLEEIMYRAKSLPAFNPDGWFLFLGTSVLLFEGSITLLVPLIEAVNTPEDKQKFPSMYRTVIIGIVSFYAFFGTVCWMAIGDSVRTVMTTSLPQGMLATMIQLAYSLAVIFTFPLQNFPSLEIVCASVEKILPKRGVGGKISSSKMLKGSYSEISNGQRNIISSMVVVSLSIVAVLAMDDLDKVVSIMGGLFGCPLAFVFPPLIENELRKGKLGAKNGL
;
A
#
# COMPACT_ATOMS: atom_id res chain seq x y z
N SER A 1 21.74 -2.57 15.99
CA SER A 1 20.79 -1.44 16.10
C SER A 1 19.86 -1.46 14.91
N THR A 2 18.55 -1.32 15.11
CA THR A 2 17.50 -1.31 14.07
C THR A 2 17.79 -0.27 12.99
N THR A 3 18.38 0.87 13.37
CA THR A 3 18.80 1.94 12.48
C THR A 3 19.81 1.49 11.42
N VAL A 4 20.71 0.54 11.74
CA VAL A 4 21.70 0.03 10.78
C VAL A 4 21.02 -0.76 9.67
N TRP A 5 20.01 -1.55 9.99
CA TRP A 5 19.22 -2.29 9.01
C TRP A 5 18.40 -1.36 8.11
N LEU A 6 17.81 -0.30 8.69
CA LEU A 6 17.11 0.74 7.93
C LEU A 6 18.05 1.47 6.96
N LEU A 7 19.24 1.87 7.42
CA LEU A 7 20.24 2.51 6.57
C LEU A 7 20.69 1.60 5.42
N LEU A 8 20.90 0.31 5.69
CA LEU A 8 21.23 -0.68 4.66
C LEU A 8 20.11 -0.80 3.62
N MET A 9 18.84 -0.86 4.08
CA MET A 9 17.68 -0.88 3.18
C MET A 9 17.62 0.36 2.28
N VAL A 10 17.88 1.54 2.84
CA VAL A 10 17.84 2.81 2.10
C VAL A 10 18.95 2.89 1.05
N ILE A 11 20.16 2.45 1.40
CA ILE A 11 21.29 2.36 0.46
C ILE A 11 20.93 1.47 -0.73
N VAL A 12 20.17 0.40 -0.51
CA VAL A 12 19.69 -0.49 -1.58
C VAL A 12 18.50 0.14 -2.34
N GLN A 13 17.57 0.81 -1.65
CA GLN A 13 16.38 1.40 -2.29
C GLN A 13 16.71 2.58 -3.20
N ILE A 14 17.73 3.38 -2.89
CA ILE A 14 18.14 4.52 -3.72
C ILE A 14 18.46 4.10 -5.18
N PRO A 15 19.39 3.17 -5.46
CA PRO A 15 19.67 2.74 -6.82
C PRO A 15 18.48 2.01 -7.46
N LEU A 16 17.69 1.26 -6.69
CA LEU A 16 16.46 0.65 -7.21
C LEU A 16 15.42 1.69 -7.65
N SER A 17 15.34 2.85 -6.97
CA SER A 17 14.44 3.94 -7.34
C SER A 17 14.79 4.60 -8.67
N TRP A 18 16.03 4.41 -9.17
CA TRP A 18 16.45 4.93 -10.46
C TRP A 18 16.00 4.07 -11.64
N ILE A 19 15.41 2.89 -11.38
CA ILE A 19 14.90 2.01 -12.43
C ILE A 19 13.72 2.68 -13.12
N ARG A 20 13.84 2.87 -14.43
CA ARG A 20 12.87 3.59 -15.27
C ARG A 20 11.89 2.69 -16.00
N ASP A 21 12.26 1.43 -16.17
CA ASP A 21 11.48 0.46 -16.92
C ASP A 21 10.62 -0.38 -15.98
N ILE A 22 9.32 -0.04 -15.93
CA ILE A 22 8.32 -0.76 -15.12
C ILE A 22 8.29 -2.25 -15.48
N ARG A 23 8.58 -2.65 -16.73
CA ARG A 23 8.57 -4.08 -17.11
C ARG A 23 9.61 -4.89 -16.36
N ARG A 24 10.78 -4.30 -16.08
CA ARG A 24 11.80 -4.98 -15.27
C ARG A 24 11.36 -5.11 -13.82
N LEU A 25 10.58 -4.16 -13.33
CA LEU A 25 10.00 -4.17 -11.98
C LEU A 25 8.85 -5.18 -11.85
N THR A 26 8.16 -5.55 -12.94
CA THR A 26 7.10 -6.56 -12.90
C THR A 26 7.62 -7.92 -12.39
N VAL A 27 8.81 -8.34 -12.84
CA VAL A 27 9.40 -9.63 -12.42
C VAL A 27 9.82 -9.60 -10.95
N THR A 28 10.46 -8.52 -10.50
CA THR A 28 10.84 -8.36 -9.09
C THR A 28 9.61 -8.25 -8.19
N ASN A 29 8.55 -7.60 -8.65
CA ASN A 29 7.28 -7.52 -7.93
C ASN A 29 6.56 -8.88 -7.87
N LEU A 30 6.63 -9.70 -8.92
CA LEU A 30 6.11 -11.06 -8.87
C LEU A 30 6.83 -11.90 -7.81
N LEU A 31 8.17 -11.81 -7.77
CA LEU A 31 8.96 -12.46 -6.72
C LEU A 31 8.58 -11.93 -5.32
N ALA A 32 8.40 -10.62 -5.18
CA ALA A 32 7.96 -10.00 -3.94
C ALA A 32 6.60 -10.55 -3.49
N ASN A 33 5.63 -10.68 -4.40
CA ASN A 33 4.31 -11.24 -4.10
C ASN A 33 4.40 -12.69 -3.61
N VAL A 34 5.29 -13.51 -4.19
CA VAL A 34 5.54 -14.88 -3.70
C VAL A 34 6.12 -14.87 -2.29
N LEU A 35 7.06 -13.98 -1.99
CA LEU A 35 7.64 -13.83 -0.66
C LEU A 35 6.62 -13.32 0.37
N ILE A 36 5.75 -12.37 -0.02
CA ILE A 36 4.64 -11.91 0.83
C ILE A 36 3.67 -13.05 1.11
N LEU A 37 3.29 -13.81 0.08
CA LEU A 37 2.41 -14.96 0.25
C LEU A 37 3.03 -16.01 1.18
N PHE A 38 4.32 -16.32 1.01
CA PHE A 38 5.06 -17.18 1.92
C PHE A 38 5.04 -16.65 3.35
N GLY A 39 5.26 -15.35 3.55
CA GLY A 39 5.18 -14.70 4.86
C GLY A 39 3.80 -14.82 5.49
N LEU A 40 2.73 -14.53 4.74
CA LEU A 40 1.35 -14.63 5.21
C LEU A 40 0.96 -16.06 5.57
N LEU A 41 1.25 -17.03 4.69
CA LEU A 41 0.97 -18.44 4.95
C LEU A 41 1.74 -18.97 6.15
N SER A 42 3.00 -18.56 6.31
CA SER A 42 3.82 -18.95 7.45
C SER A 42 3.30 -18.33 8.75
N CYS A 43 2.88 -17.06 8.72
CA CYS A 43 2.23 -16.41 9.87
C CYS A 43 0.95 -17.14 10.26
N LEU A 44 0.11 -17.48 9.29
CA LEU A 44 -1.12 -18.23 9.51
C LEU A 44 -0.82 -19.62 10.09
N GLY A 45 0.15 -20.34 9.52
CA GLY A 45 0.54 -21.67 10.00
C GLY A 45 1.09 -21.66 11.43
N LEU A 46 1.92 -20.67 11.78
CA LEU A 46 2.45 -20.50 13.13
C LEU A 46 1.35 -20.09 14.12
N ALA A 47 0.45 -19.20 13.72
CA ALA A 47 -0.71 -18.81 14.51
C ALA A 47 -1.59 -20.03 14.85
N MET A 48 -1.90 -20.85 13.84
CA MET A 48 -2.68 -22.07 14.00
C MET A 48 -1.99 -23.09 14.92
N ARG A 49 -0.67 -23.23 14.79
CA ARG A 49 0.11 -24.12 15.64
C ARG A 49 0.13 -23.66 17.10
N GLN A 50 0.33 -22.37 17.34
CA GLN A 50 0.34 -21.79 18.68
C GLN A 50 -1.01 -21.95 19.39
N MET A 51 -2.11 -21.86 18.65
CA MET A 51 -3.44 -22.16 19.15
C MET A 51 -3.56 -23.65 19.53
N GLY A 52 -3.14 -24.57 18.65
CA GLY A 52 -3.17 -26.01 18.92
C GLY A 52 -2.30 -26.45 20.11
N GLU A 53 -1.19 -25.77 20.36
CA GLU A 53 -0.32 -26.03 21.54
C GLU A 53 -0.92 -25.45 22.84
N SER A 54 -1.69 -24.35 22.76
CA SER A 54 -2.34 -23.73 23.91
C SER A 54 -3.53 -24.54 24.44
N GLY A 55 -4.24 -25.26 23.55
CA GLY A 55 -5.34 -26.17 23.90
C GLY A 55 -4.92 -27.49 24.57
N SER A 56 -3.61 -27.73 24.80
CA SER A 56 -3.10 -28.97 25.40
C SER A 56 -2.84 -28.88 26.92
N VAL A 57 -3.10 -27.74 27.55
CA VAL A 57 -2.78 -27.48 28.98
C VAL A 57 -4.04 -27.43 29.88
N GLY A 58 -5.24 -27.59 29.33
CA GLY A 58 -6.48 -27.75 30.08
C GLY A 58 -7.06 -29.15 29.90
N ASP A 59 -7.42 -29.80 31.01
CA ASP A 59 -8.23 -31.02 31.01
C ASP A 59 -9.53 -30.74 30.22
N GLU A 60 -9.93 -31.70 29.39
CA GLU A 60 -10.94 -31.63 28.32
C GLU A 60 -10.44 -31.20 26.92
N SER A 61 -10.48 -32.17 26.00
CA SER A 61 -10.23 -32.06 24.57
C SER A 61 -11.21 -31.08 23.88
N THR A 62 -11.11 -29.79 24.15
CA THR A 62 -11.85 -28.77 23.39
C THR A 62 -11.28 -28.70 21.99
N SER A 63 -12.15 -28.94 21.00
CA SER A 63 -11.76 -28.92 19.60
C SER A 63 -11.26 -27.53 19.18
N PHE A 64 -10.35 -27.46 18.20
CA PHE A 64 -9.83 -26.22 17.60
C PHE A 64 -10.94 -25.19 17.26
N LEU A 65 -12.11 -25.67 16.85
CA LEU A 65 -13.26 -24.83 16.53
C LEU A 65 -13.92 -24.20 17.76
N GLU A 66 -13.84 -24.84 18.92
CA GLU A 66 -14.45 -24.42 20.18
C GLU A 66 -13.64 -23.31 20.84
N GLU A 67 -12.30 -23.39 20.80
CA GLU A 67 -11.41 -22.32 21.26
C GLU A 67 -11.52 -21.07 20.37
N ILE A 68 -11.64 -21.26 19.04
CA ILE A 68 -11.96 -20.19 18.10
C ILE A 68 -13.29 -19.52 18.45
N MET A 69 -14.32 -20.33 18.68
CA MET A 69 -15.66 -19.79 18.98
C MET A 69 -15.69 -19.08 20.33
N TYR A 70 -14.94 -19.58 21.32
CA TYR A 70 -14.82 -18.95 22.63
C TYR A 70 -14.07 -17.61 22.55
N ARG A 71 -12.91 -17.57 21.89
CA ARG A 71 -12.15 -16.32 21.70
C ARG A 71 -12.87 -15.32 20.80
N ALA A 72 -13.55 -15.77 19.75
CA ALA A 72 -14.41 -14.93 18.92
C ALA A 72 -15.59 -14.36 19.71
N LYS A 73 -16.15 -15.11 20.68
CA LYS A 73 -17.23 -14.63 21.55
C LYS A 73 -16.72 -13.69 22.64
N SER A 74 -15.44 -13.79 23.02
CA SER A 74 -14.78 -12.86 23.94
C SER A 74 -14.41 -11.51 23.32
N LEU A 75 -14.56 -11.35 21.99
CA LEU A 75 -14.34 -10.06 21.34
C LEU A 75 -15.33 -9.02 21.87
N PRO A 76 -14.88 -7.87 22.40
CA PRO A 76 -15.78 -6.75 22.59
C PRO A 76 -16.33 -6.34 21.22
N ALA A 77 -17.65 -6.28 21.10
CA ALA A 77 -18.32 -5.93 19.84
C ALA A 77 -17.92 -4.53 19.32
N PHE A 78 -17.45 -3.65 20.20
CA PHE A 78 -16.98 -2.32 19.85
C PHE A 78 -15.86 -1.87 20.78
N ASN A 79 -14.74 -1.43 20.21
CA ASN A 79 -13.67 -0.78 20.95
C ASN A 79 -13.63 0.72 20.56
N PRO A 80 -14.10 1.64 21.43
CA PRO A 80 -14.11 3.07 21.14
C PRO A 80 -12.71 3.66 21.00
N ASP A 81 -11.72 3.13 21.72
CA ASP A 81 -10.37 3.72 21.77
C ASP A 81 -9.59 3.50 20.47
N GLY A 82 -9.83 2.36 19.80
CA GLY A 82 -9.18 2.00 18.54
C GLY A 82 -9.96 2.39 17.28
N TRP A 83 -11.16 2.96 17.41
CA TRP A 83 -12.06 3.16 16.28
C TRP A 83 -11.50 4.09 15.20
N PHE A 84 -10.92 5.23 15.61
CA PHE A 84 -10.31 6.16 14.66
C PHE A 84 -9.05 5.61 14.03
N LEU A 85 -8.24 4.87 14.80
CA LEU A 85 -7.05 4.17 14.31
C LEU A 85 -7.43 3.15 13.22
N PHE A 86 -8.50 2.39 13.46
CA PHE A 86 -9.05 1.44 12.51
C PHE A 86 -9.57 2.13 11.25
N LEU A 87 -10.36 3.20 11.38
CA LEU A 87 -10.91 3.92 10.23
C LEU A 87 -9.81 4.47 9.32
N GLY A 88 -8.83 5.19 9.88
CA GLY A 88 -7.73 5.74 9.09
C GLY A 88 -6.93 4.66 8.40
N THR A 89 -6.57 3.60 9.13
CA THR A 89 -5.84 2.45 8.58
C THR A 89 -6.63 1.75 7.47
N SER A 90 -7.94 1.59 7.64
CA SER A 90 -8.82 0.96 6.65
C SER A 90 -8.87 1.74 5.35
N VAL A 91 -8.93 3.07 5.42
CA VAL A 91 -8.88 3.92 4.22
C VAL A 91 -7.51 3.83 3.55
N LEU A 92 -6.41 3.84 4.32
CA LEU A 92 -5.07 3.71 3.74
C LEU A 92 -4.86 2.36 3.04
N LEU A 93 -5.44 1.26 3.53
CA LEU A 93 -5.37 -0.05 2.88
C LEU A 93 -5.85 -0.03 1.41
N PHE A 94 -6.76 0.89 1.06
CA PHE A 94 -7.29 1.04 -0.29
C PHE A 94 -6.70 2.23 -1.08
N GLU A 95 -5.69 2.93 -0.55
CA GLU A 95 -5.06 4.09 -1.21
C GLU A 95 -4.50 3.74 -2.60
N GLY A 96 -3.81 2.61 -2.72
CA GLY A 96 -3.27 2.13 -4.00
C GLY A 96 -4.35 1.88 -5.06
N SER A 97 -5.59 1.58 -4.65
CA SER A 97 -6.69 1.43 -5.60
C SER A 97 -7.10 2.78 -6.20
N ILE A 98 -7.07 3.86 -5.42
CA ILE A 98 -7.44 5.20 -5.90
C ILE A 98 -6.40 5.72 -6.88
N THR A 99 -5.12 5.51 -6.61
CA THR A 99 -4.01 6.01 -7.44
C THR A 99 -3.80 5.20 -8.72
N LEU A 100 -4.00 3.88 -8.69
CA LEU A 100 -3.73 3.01 -9.83
C LEU A 100 -4.96 2.62 -10.65
N LEU A 101 -6.19 2.94 -10.20
CA LEU A 101 -7.42 2.57 -10.93
C LEU A 101 -7.43 3.10 -12.37
N VAL A 102 -7.09 4.38 -12.57
CA VAL A 102 -7.09 5.00 -13.90
C VAL A 102 -6.03 4.38 -14.80
N PRO A 103 -4.73 4.32 -14.41
CA PRO A 103 -3.71 3.60 -15.18
C PRO A 103 -4.09 2.15 -15.49
N LEU A 104 -4.74 1.45 -14.55
CA LEU A 104 -5.16 0.07 -14.73
C LEU A 104 -6.26 -0.07 -15.80
N ILE A 105 -7.26 0.81 -15.82
CA ILE A 105 -8.30 0.84 -16.85
C ILE A 105 -7.70 1.18 -18.22
N GLU A 106 -6.75 2.12 -18.26
CA GLU A 106 -6.07 2.50 -19.50
C GLU A 106 -5.21 1.37 -20.08
N ALA A 107 -4.62 0.54 -19.22
CA ALA A 107 -3.84 -0.63 -19.62
C ALA A 107 -4.69 -1.78 -20.20
N VAL A 108 -6.02 -1.78 -20.02
CA VAL A 108 -6.90 -2.77 -20.64
C VAL A 108 -7.00 -2.50 -22.14
N ASN A 109 -6.48 -3.43 -22.95
CA ASN A 109 -6.34 -3.24 -24.40
C ASN A 109 -7.67 -3.32 -25.17
N THR A 110 -8.59 -4.17 -24.71
CA THR A 110 -9.81 -4.57 -25.42
C THR A 110 -11.03 -3.82 -24.90
N PRO A 111 -11.86 -3.20 -25.77
CA PRO A 111 -13.06 -2.46 -25.34
C PRO A 111 -14.10 -3.36 -24.65
N GLU A 112 -14.15 -4.64 -25.02
CA GLU A 112 -15.00 -5.65 -24.38
C GLU A 112 -14.60 -5.88 -22.92
N ASP A 113 -13.30 -5.92 -22.63
CA ASP A 113 -12.78 -6.13 -21.27
C ASP A 113 -12.94 -4.88 -20.41
N LYS A 114 -12.88 -3.67 -21.01
CA LYS A 114 -13.22 -2.42 -20.31
C LYS A 114 -14.66 -2.40 -19.80
N GLN A 115 -15.60 -3.01 -20.51
CA GLN A 115 -17.00 -3.09 -20.06
C GLN A 115 -17.17 -4.09 -18.90
N LYS A 116 -16.38 -5.17 -18.88
CA LYS A 116 -16.39 -6.17 -17.80
C LYS A 116 -15.61 -5.71 -16.55
N PHE A 117 -14.70 -4.76 -16.72
CA PHE A 117 -13.79 -4.27 -15.68
C PHE A 117 -14.51 -3.88 -14.37
N PRO A 118 -15.61 -3.10 -14.36
CA PRO A 118 -16.26 -2.70 -13.10
C PRO A 118 -16.81 -3.90 -12.31
N SER A 119 -17.35 -4.91 -13.00
CA SER A 119 -17.87 -6.12 -12.34
C SER A 119 -16.74 -6.97 -11.77
N MET A 120 -15.66 -7.16 -12.54
CA MET A 120 -14.47 -7.88 -12.08
C MET A 120 -13.82 -7.17 -10.88
N TYR A 121 -13.65 -5.86 -10.97
CA TYR A 121 -13.08 -5.02 -9.91
C TYR A 121 -13.85 -5.18 -8.60
N ARG A 122 -15.19 -5.10 -8.63
CA ARG A 122 -16.03 -5.33 -7.44
C ARG A 122 -15.80 -6.69 -6.81
N THR A 123 -15.76 -7.76 -7.61
CA THR A 123 -15.53 -9.12 -7.11
C THR A 123 -14.15 -9.25 -6.45
N VAL A 124 -13.12 -8.67 -7.07
CA VAL A 124 -11.75 -8.68 -6.54
C VAL A 124 -11.67 -7.92 -5.21
N ILE A 125 -12.26 -6.73 -5.11
CA ILE A 125 -12.28 -5.95 -3.87
C ILE A 125 -13.00 -6.69 -2.75
N ILE A 126 -14.17 -7.28 -3.02
CA ILE A 126 -14.89 -8.10 -2.03
C ILE A 126 -14.02 -9.28 -1.57
N GLY A 127 -13.32 -9.95 -2.48
CA GLY A 127 -12.39 -11.02 -2.17
C GLY A 127 -11.25 -10.57 -1.26
N ILE A 128 -10.63 -9.43 -1.55
CA ILE A 128 -9.54 -8.85 -0.73
C ILE A 128 -10.03 -8.49 0.68
N VAL A 129 -11.19 -7.81 0.78
CA VAL A 129 -11.80 -7.46 2.08
C VAL A 129 -12.07 -8.73 2.90
N SER A 130 -12.63 -9.75 2.27
CA SER A 130 -12.96 -11.02 2.92
C SER A 130 -11.70 -11.74 3.41
N PHE A 131 -10.64 -11.74 2.59
CA PHE A 131 -9.35 -12.31 2.95
C PHE A 131 -8.69 -11.56 4.12
N TYR A 132 -8.69 -10.22 4.12
CA TYR A 132 -8.15 -9.43 5.23
C TYR A 132 -8.92 -9.63 6.53
N ALA A 133 -10.25 -9.66 6.47
CA ALA A 133 -11.09 -9.93 7.64
C ALA A 133 -10.81 -11.33 8.19
N PHE A 134 -10.76 -12.35 7.32
CA PHE A 134 -10.44 -13.72 7.72
C PHE A 134 -9.05 -13.83 8.34
N PHE A 135 -8.01 -13.34 7.63
CA PHE A 135 -6.63 -13.42 8.09
C PHE A 135 -6.44 -12.68 9.41
N GLY A 136 -6.93 -11.44 9.52
CA GLY A 136 -6.83 -10.63 10.74
C GLY A 136 -7.52 -11.30 11.93
N THR A 137 -8.73 -11.83 11.73
CA THR A 137 -9.48 -12.51 12.80
C THR A 137 -8.75 -13.78 13.27
N VAL A 138 -8.29 -14.63 12.35
CA VAL A 138 -7.57 -15.87 12.71
C VAL A 138 -6.26 -15.57 13.45
N CYS A 139 -5.48 -14.61 12.96
CA CYS A 139 -4.23 -14.21 13.60
C CYS A 139 -4.45 -13.60 14.99
N TRP A 140 -5.46 -12.74 15.15
CA TRP A 140 -5.82 -12.20 16.46
C TRP A 140 -6.29 -13.31 17.41
N MET A 141 -7.14 -14.23 16.95
CA MET A 141 -7.61 -15.35 17.78
C MET A 141 -6.47 -16.24 18.25
N ALA A 142 -5.41 -16.41 17.47
CA ALA A 142 -4.24 -17.20 17.85
C ALA A 142 -3.34 -16.50 18.86
N ILE A 143 -2.96 -15.25 18.60
CA ILE A 143 -1.94 -14.52 19.38
C ILE A 143 -2.56 -13.74 20.56
N GLY A 144 -3.85 -13.43 20.49
CA GLY A 144 -4.58 -12.63 21.48
C GLY A 144 -4.23 -11.15 21.43
N ASP A 145 -4.39 -10.46 22.57
CA ASP A 145 -4.23 -8.99 22.67
C ASP A 145 -2.78 -8.48 22.55
N SER A 146 -1.81 -9.40 22.43
CA SER A 146 -0.39 -9.05 22.31
C SER A 146 0.09 -8.82 20.87
N VAL A 147 -0.82 -8.79 19.90
CA VAL A 147 -0.50 -8.52 18.48
C VAL A 147 0.07 -7.11 18.32
N ARG A 148 1.29 -7.03 17.82
CA ARG A 148 1.94 -5.79 17.40
C ARG A 148 1.47 -5.38 16.01
N THR A 149 1.55 -4.09 15.71
CA THR A 149 1.22 -3.49 14.41
C THR A 149 1.86 -4.22 13.23
N VAL A 150 3.14 -4.59 13.37
CA VAL A 150 3.83 -5.42 12.39
C VAL A 150 3.67 -6.89 12.80
N MET A 151 2.73 -7.59 12.16
CA MET A 151 2.37 -8.97 12.51
C MET A 151 3.57 -9.92 12.61
N THR A 152 4.56 -9.80 11.71
CA THR A 152 5.76 -10.65 11.70
C THR A 152 6.63 -10.52 12.96
N THR A 153 6.51 -9.39 13.68
CA THR A 153 7.21 -9.16 14.97
C THR A 153 6.47 -9.74 16.17
N SER A 154 5.22 -10.16 15.99
CA SER A 154 4.42 -10.85 17.01
C SER A 154 4.66 -12.36 17.04
N LEU A 155 5.40 -12.89 16.07
CA LEU A 155 5.72 -14.32 16.00
C LEU A 155 6.71 -14.73 17.10
N PRO A 156 6.62 -15.98 17.61
CA PRO A 156 7.54 -16.49 18.61
C PRO A 156 8.98 -16.48 18.10
N GLN A 157 9.94 -16.14 18.96
CA GLN A 157 11.34 -16.05 18.59
C GLN A 157 11.89 -17.41 18.16
N GLY A 158 12.48 -17.46 16.97
CA GLY A 158 13.05 -18.69 16.41
C GLY A 158 13.59 -18.48 15.00
N MET A 159 14.32 -19.48 14.49
CA MET A 159 14.93 -19.43 13.15
C MET A 159 13.88 -19.17 12.05
N LEU A 160 12.70 -19.79 12.17
CA LEU A 160 11.60 -19.59 11.22
C LEU A 160 11.06 -18.16 11.25
N ALA A 161 10.85 -17.56 12.42
CA ALA A 161 10.37 -16.19 12.54
C ALA A 161 11.37 -15.18 11.92
N THR A 162 12.68 -15.38 12.17
CA THR A 162 13.72 -14.55 11.55
C THR A 162 13.74 -14.70 10.02
N MET A 163 13.58 -15.92 9.50
CA MET A 163 13.48 -16.15 8.05
C MET A 163 12.26 -15.47 7.44
N ILE A 164 11.09 -15.53 8.10
CA ILE A 164 9.86 -14.87 7.65
C ILE A 164 10.03 -13.35 7.65
N GLN A 165 10.59 -12.78 8.71
CA GLN A 165 10.87 -11.34 8.81
C GLN A 165 11.85 -10.88 7.72
N LEU A 166 12.89 -11.66 7.42
CA LEU A 166 13.84 -11.36 6.36
C LEU A 166 13.18 -11.46 4.97
N ALA A 167 12.40 -12.51 4.72
CA ALA A 167 11.66 -12.68 3.46
C ALA A 167 10.68 -11.53 3.21
N TYR A 168 9.92 -11.13 4.23
CA TYR A 168 9.00 -10.00 4.14
C TYR A 168 9.75 -8.67 3.92
N SER A 169 10.85 -8.45 4.64
CA SER A 169 11.71 -7.28 4.46
C SER A 169 12.25 -7.17 3.04
N LEU A 170 12.70 -8.28 2.45
CA LEU A 170 13.15 -8.33 1.05
C LEU A 170 12.01 -8.05 0.06
N ALA A 171 10.82 -8.58 0.33
CA ALA A 171 9.65 -8.32 -0.49
C ALA A 171 9.27 -6.83 -0.51
N VAL A 172 9.36 -6.15 0.63
CA VAL A 172 9.13 -4.69 0.72
C VAL A 172 10.15 -3.93 -0.13
N ILE A 173 11.43 -4.30 -0.11
CA ILE A 173 12.47 -3.67 -0.95
C ILE A 173 12.15 -3.81 -2.44
N PHE A 174 11.66 -4.99 -2.86
CA PHE A 174 11.32 -5.22 -4.27
C PHE A 174 10.02 -4.58 -4.73
N THR A 175 9.08 -4.34 -3.80
CA THR A 175 7.79 -3.69 -4.09
C THR A 175 7.91 -2.17 -4.10
N PHE A 176 8.82 -1.61 -3.30
CA PHE A 176 9.01 -0.17 -3.14
C PHE A 176 9.18 0.61 -4.46
N PRO A 177 10.00 0.18 -5.44
CA PRO A 177 10.19 0.94 -6.68
C PRO A 177 8.92 1.08 -7.49
N LEU A 178 8.05 0.05 -7.49
CA LEU A 178 6.78 0.08 -8.20
C LEU A 178 5.81 1.07 -7.53
N GLN A 179 5.74 1.07 -6.20
CA GLN A 179 4.92 2.02 -5.44
C GLN A 179 5.42 3.46 -5.57
N ASN A 180 6.73 3.66 -5.60
CA ASN A 180 7.35 4.98 -5.70
C ASN A 180 7.27 5.55 -7.12
N PHE A 181 7.05 4.71 -8.15
CA PHE A 181 7.02 5.15 -9.55
C PHE A 181 5.99 6.28 -9.82
N PRO A 182 4.69 6.13 -9.53
CA PRO A 182 3.70 7.18 -9.77
C PRO A 182 3.99 8.44 -8.92
N SER A 183 4.43 8.26 -7.67
CA SER A 183 4.80 9.35 -6.78
C SER A 183 5.95 10.19 -7.36
N LEU A 184 6.99 9.55 -7.87
CA LEU A 184 8.12 10.22 -8.51
C LEU A 184 7.70 10.99 -9.78
N GLU A 185 6.78 10.43 -10.57
CA GLU A 185 6.27 11.11 -11.76
C GLU A 185 5.55 12.42 -11.40
N ILE A 186 4.71 12.38 -10.37
CA ILE A 186 3.98 13.56 -9.87
C ILE A 186 4.94 14.59 -9.27
N VAL A 187 5.92 14.16 -8.46
CA VAL A 187 6.92 15.05 -7.86
C VAL A 187 7.76 15.71 -8.95
N CYS A 188 8.23 14.95 -9.94
CA CYS A 188 8.99 15.47 -11.06
C CYS A 188 8.19 16.52 -11.84
N ALA A 189 6.94 16.21 -12.20
CA ALA A 189 6.06 17.14 -12.90
C ALA A 189 5.77 18.43 -12.09
N SER A 190 5.71 18.33 -10.76
CA SER A 190 5.52 19.47 -9.87
C SER A 190 6.77 20.35 -9.78
N VAL A 191 7.95 19.74 -9.69
CA VAL A 191 9.23 20.45 -9.66
C VAL A 191 9.49 21.19 -10.98
N GLU A 192 9.14 20.59 -12.13
CA GLU A 192 9.29 21.23 -13.43
C GLU A 192 8.47 22.54 -13.55
N LYS A 193 7.28 22.59 -12.93
CA LYS A 193 6.44 23.80 -12.91
C LYS A 193 7.02 24.92 -12.04
N ILE A 194 7.77 24.57 -11.00
CA ILE A 194 8.35 25.52 -10.04
C ILE A 194 9.71 26.03 -10.54
N LEU A 195 10.46 25.21 -11.27
CA LEU A 195 11.74 25.63 -11.86
C LEU A 195 11.49 26.63 -13.00
N PRO A 196 12.10 27.82 -12.97
CA PRO A 196 12.01 28.74 -14.09
C PRO A 196 12.60 28.07 -15.34
N LYS A 197 11.83 28.05 -16.43
CA LYS A 197 12.30 27.57 -17.73
C LYS A 197 13.61 28.28 -18.06
N ARG A 198 14.76 27.60 -17.95
CA ARG A 198 16.03 28.11 -18.48
C ARG A 198 15.81 28.29 -19.98
N GLY A 199 15.83 29.54 -20.42
CA GLY A 199 15.45 29.94 -21.77
C GLY A 199 16.23 29.22 -22.86
N VAL A 200 15.64 28.16 -23.40
CA VAL A 200 15.92 27.66 -24.75
C VAL A 200 14.62 27.84 -25.53
N GLY A 201 14.65 28.79 -26.46
CA GLY A 201 13.48 29.20 -27.24
C GLY A 201 12.88 28.04 -28.03
N GLY A 202 11.72 27.58 -27.58
CA GLY A 202 10.87 26.63 -28.29
C GLY A 202 9.42 26.97 -27.98
N LYS A 203 8.65 27.31 -29.02
CA LYS A 203 7.24 27.72 -28.96
C LYS A 203 6.42 26.78 -28.07
N ILE A 204 5.79 27.32 -27.02
CA ILE A 204 4.86 26.58 -26.15
C ILE A 204 3.57 26.36 -26.94
N SER A 205 3.40 25.17 -27.50
CA SER A 205 2.12 24.73 -28.07
C SER A 205 1.26 24.16 -26.94
N SER A 206 0.23 24.91 -26.54
CA SER A 206 -0.71 24.61 -25.45
C SER A 206 -1.61 23.38 -25.66
N SER A 207 -1.37 22.50 -26.64
CA SER A 207 -2.26 21.38 -26.98
C SER A 207 -1.79 20.00 -26.48
N LYS A 208 -0.75 19.94 -25.63
CA LYS A 208 -0.08 18.67 -25.23
C LYS A 208 -0.36 18.22 -23.80
N MET A 209 -1.44 18.70 -23.18
CA MET A 209 -1.81 18.36 -21.80
C MET A 209 -2.39 16.94 -21.61
N LEU A 210 -2.60 16.19 -22.69
CA LEU A 210 -3.33 14.91 -22.72
C LEU A 210 -2.52 13.74 -23.32
N LYS A 211 -1.25 13.94 -23.68
CA LYS A 211 -0.39 12.85 -24.20
C LYS A 211 0.91 12.81 -23.40
N GLY A 212 0.99 11.82 -22.50
CA GLY A 212 2.22 11.30 -21.87
C GLY A 212 3.33 12.32 -21.71
N SER A 213 3.33 13.01 -20.57
CA SER A 213 4.34 13.97 -20.15
C SER A 213 5.68 13.25 -19.89
N TYR A 214 6.36 12.83 -20.95
CA TYR A 214 7.77 12.49 -20.89
C TYR A 214 8.54 13.77 -20.52
N SER A 215 8.88 13.87 -19.24
CA SER A 215 9.61 14.97 -18.61
C SER A 215 10.85 15.36 -19.43
N GLU A 216 11.02 16.65 -19.73
CA GLU A 216 12.32 17.20 -20.18
C GLU A 216 13.29 17.41 -19.00
N ILE A 217 13.08 16.70 -17.89
CA ILE A 217 14.04 16.66 -16.78
C ILE A 217 15.23 15.80 -17.22
N SER A 218 16.43 16.38 -17.19
CA SER A 218 17.64 15.63 -17.50
C SER A 218 17.76 14.39 -16.62
N ASN A 219 18.27 13.30 -17.20
CA ASN A 219 18.40 12.00 -16.53
C ASN A 219 19.07 12.09 -15.14
N GLY A 220 19.99 13.03 -14.94
CA GLY A 220 20.64 13.25 -13.64
C GLY A 220 19.74 13.93 -12.61
N GLN A 221 18.94 14.92 -13.01
CA GLN A 221 18.04 15.65 -12.10
C GLN A 221 16.95 14.73 -11.53
N ARG A 222 16.38 13.84 -12.34
CA ARG A 222 15.38 12.86 -11.86
C ARG A 222 15.98 11.90 -10.83
N ASN A 223 17.22 11.46 -11.02
CA ASN A 223 17.90 10.58 -10.08
C ASN A 223 18.16 11.29 -8.73
N ILE A 224 18.56 12.56 -8.77
CA ILE A 224 18.75 13.39 -7.58
C ILE A 224 17.42 13.57 -6.83
N ILE A 225 16.34 13.94 -7.53
CA ILE A 225 15.00 14.07 -6.95
C ILE A 225 14.56 12.75 -6.31
N SER A 226 14.75 11.63 -7.02
CA SER A 226 14.41 10.30 -6.52
C SER A 226 15.17 9.96 -5.24
N SER A 227 16.49 10.16 -5.23
CA SER A 227 17.31 9.95 -4.04
C SER A 227 16.89 10.86 -2.88
N MET A 228 16.57 12.13 -3.13
CA MET A 228 16.10 13.06 -2.11
C MET A 228 14.77 12.62 -1.49
N VAL A 229 13.83 12.14 -2.31
CA VAL A 229 12.54 11.61 -1.84
C VAL A 229 12.75 10.36 -0.99
N VAL A 230 13.60 9.42 -1.41
CA VAL A 230 13.89 8.21 -0.62
C VAL A 230 14.55 8.56 0.72
N VAL A 231 15.49 9.51 0.73
CA VAL A 231 16.15 9.97 1.96
C VAL A 231 15.17 10.68 2.90
N SER A 232 14.28 11.54 2.39
CA SER A 232 13.28 12.21 3.23
C SER A 232 12.30 11.20 3.84
N LEU A 233 11.84 10.21 3.06
CA LEU A 233 11.02 9.11 3.55
C LEU A 233 11.74 8.27 4.61
N SER A 234 13.05 8.03 4.45
CA SER A 234 13.85 7.35 5.46
C SER A 234 13.92 8.11 6.78
N ILE A 235 14.04 9.45 6.75
CA ILE A 235 14.07 10.26 7.96
C ILE A 235 12.71 10.13 8.68
N VAL A 236 11.61 10.26 7.94
CA VAL A 236 10.26 10.07 8.48
C VAL A 236 10.10 8.67 9.06
N ALA A 237 10.58 7.63 8.38
CA ALA A 237 10.51 6.24 8.85
C ALA A 237 11.25 6.03 10.17
N VAL A 238 12.43 6.63 10.35
CA VAL A 238 13.19 6.53 11.62
C VAL A 238 12.47 7.28 12.76
N LEU A 239 11.84 8.42 12.47
CA LEU A 239 11.08 9.17 13.47
C LEU A 239 9.75 8.49 13.85
N ALA A 240 9.16 7.72 12.92
CA ALA A 240 7.84 7.12 13.05
C ALA A 240 7.86 5.62 13.42
N MET A 241 9.04 5.00 13.56
CA MET A 241 9.15 3.53 13.66
C MET A 241 8.40 2.93 14.85
N ASP A 242 8.31 3.65 15.96
CA ASP A 242 7.67 3.16 17.19
C ASP A 242 6.14 3.31 17.17
N ASP A 243 5.62 4.22 16.35
CA ASP A 243 4.21 4.62 16.28
C ASP A 243 3.62 4.44 14.86
N LEU A 244 4.04 3.36 14.18
CA LEU A 244 3.68 3.09 12.78
C LEU A 244 2.16 3.09 12.56
N ASP A 245 1.40 2.52 13.48
CA ASP A 245 -0.06 2.48 13.44
C ASP A 245 -0.67 3.89 13.42
N LYS A 246 -0.22 4.78 14.31
CA LYS A 246 -0.69 6.16 14.38
C LYS A 246 -0.39 6.91 13.08
N VAL A 247 0.82 6.75 12.53
CA VAL A 247 1.20 7.40 11.27
C VAL A 247 0.36 6.90 10.11
N VAL A 248 0.16 5.58 10.00
CA VAL A 248 -0.71 4.95 9.00
C VAL A 248 -2.13 5.49 9.10
N SER A 249 -2.69 5.56 10.30
CA SER A 249 -4.03 6.10 10.52
C SER A 249 -4.15 7.57 10.16
N ILE A 250 -3.15 8.39 10.49
CA ILE A 250 -3.14 9.81 10.13
C ILE A 250 -3.05 9.98 8.62
N MET A 251 -2.20 9.22 7.93
CA MET A 251 -2.10 9.30 6.46
C MET A 251 -3.43 8.92 5.79
N GLY A 252 -4.07 7.86 6.24
CA GLY A 252 -5.38 7.45 5.73
C GLY A 252 -6.49 8.44 6.05
N GLY A 253 -6.51 8.98 7.27
CA GLY A 253 -7.50 9.98 7.69
C GLY A 253 -7.34 11.34 7.01
N LEU A 254 -6.10 11.87 6.96
CA LEU A 254 -5.80 13.21 6.46
C LEU A 254 -5.75 13.28 4.94
N PHE A 255 -5.11 12.31 4.28
CA PHE A 255 -4.94 12.31 2.83
C PHE A 255 -5.88 11.33 2.14
N GLY A 256 -6.04 10.12 2.70
CA GLY A 256 -6.89 9.07 2.13
C GLY A 256 -8.38 9.44 2.10
N CYS A 257 -8.95 9.94 3.21
CA CYS A 257 -10.39 10.26 3.26
C CYS A 257 -10.82 11.33 2.25
N PRO A 258 -10.11 12.46 2.08
CA PRO A 258 -10.43 13.41 1.02
C PRO A 258 -10.33 12.79 -0.38
N LEU A 259 -9.28 12.00 -0.65
CA LEU A 259 -9.07 11.32 -1.94
C LEU A 259 -10.16 10.30 -2.26
N ALA A 260 -10.64 9.57 -1.25
CA ALA A 260 -11.67 8.56 -1.43
C ALA A 260 -13.09 9.15 -1.55
N PHE A 261 -13.42 10.14 -0.70
CA PHE A 261 -14.82 10.54 -0.49
C PHE A 261 -15.13 11.97 -0.94
N VAL A 262 -14.15 12.86 -1.04
CA VAL A 262 -14.39 14.28 -1.35
C VAL A 262 -14.07 14.59 -2.81
N PHE A 263 -12.89 14.19 -3.30
CA PHE A 263 -12.47 14.50 -4.67
C PHE A 263 -13.34 13.84 -5.75
N PRO A 264 -13.76 12.56 -5.65
CA PRO A 264 -14.57 11.95 -6.71
C PRO A 264 -15.94 12.64 -6.92
N PRO A 265 -16.72 12.96 -5.87
CA PRO A 265 -17.95 13.74 -6.05
C PRO A 265 -17.71 15.15 -6.60
N LEU A 266 -16.62 15.83 -6.20
CA LEU A 266 -16.28 17.15 -6.74
C LEU A 266 -15.96 17.09 -8.23
N ILE A 267 -15.18 16.08 -8.66
CA ILE A 267 -14.86 15.85 -10.08
C ILE A 267 -16.15 15.58 -10.86
N GLU A 268 -17.04 14.71 -10.36
CA GLU A 268 -18.33 14.43 -11.03
C GLU A 268 -19.20 15.69 -11.12
N ASN A 269 -19.21 16.54 -10.10
CA ASN A 269 -19.96 17.81 -10.13
C ASN A 269 -19.43 18.75 -11.22
N GLU A 270 -18.11 18.95 -11.31
CA GLU A 270 -17.50 19.79 -12.36
C GLU A 270 -17.68 19.19 -13.76
N LEU A 271 -17.58 17.87 -13.91
CA LEU A 271 -17.86 17.20 -15.18
C LEU A 271 -19.32 17.36 -15.61
N ARG A 272 -20.28 17.34 -14.67
CA ARG A 272 -21.70 17.60 -14.95
C ARG A 272 -21.94 19.04 -15.36
N LYS A 273 -21.35 20.02 -14.68
CA LYS A 273 -21.44 21.44 -15.05
C LYS A 273 -20.88 21.68 -16.46
N GLY A 274 -19.73 21.09 -16.79
CA GLY A 274 -19.14 21.16 -18.14
C GLY A 274 -20.06 20.59 -19.22
N LYS A 275 -20.68 19.43 -18.97
CA LYS A 275 -21.67 18.84 -19.89
C LYS A 275 -22.91 19.71 -20.07
N LEU A 276 -23.39 20.36 -19.01
CA LEU A 276 -24.53 21.28 -19.07
C LEU A 276 -24.19 22.59 -19.80
N GLY A 277 -22.99 23.13 -19.61
CA GLY A 277 -22.49 24.29 -20.36
C GLY A 277 -22.37 24.01 -21.86
N ALA A 278 -21.77 22.87 -22.22
CA ALA A 278 -21.64 22.43 -23.61
C ALA A 278 -22.98 22.14 -24.30
N LYS A 279 -23.99 21.66 -23.55
CA LYS A 279 -25.34 21.40 -24.07
C LYS A 279 -26.18 22.67 -24.24
N ASN A 280 -25.83 23.73 -23.50
CA ASN A 280 -26.50 25.03 -23.55
C ASN A 280 -25.82 26.04 -24.49
N GLY A 281 -24.79 25.63 -25.24
CA GLY A 281 -24.18 26.46 -26.30
C GLY A 281 -23.38 27.67 -25.82
N LEU A 282 -22.71 27.56 -24.66
CA LEU A 282 -21.63 28.47 -24.24
C LEU A 282 -20.26 27.91 -24.64
#